data_AF-A0A3C0GJ81-F1
#
_entry.id   AF-A0A3C0GJ81-F1
#
_cell.length_a   1.000
_cell.length_b   1.000
_cell.length_c   1.000
_cell.angle_alpha   90.00
_cell.angle_beta   90.00
_cell.angle_gamma   90.00
#
_symmetry.space_group_name_H-M   'P 1'
#
loop_
_entity.id
_entity.type
_entity.pdbx_description
1 polymer ?
#
loop_
_entity_poly.entity_id
_entity_poly.type
_entity_poly.pdbx_seq_one_letter_code
_entity_poly.pdbx_strand_id
1 'polypeptide(L)' 'MNILIINSGSSSIKYQLLDMPAAKIICQGSIEPIGSTQAISTYKTDTHKVE' A
#
# COMPACT_ATOMS: atom_id res chain seq x y z
N MET A 1 6.76 -15.68 5.77
CA MET A 1 6.39 -15.79 4.33
C MET A 1 5.71 -14.50 3.96
N ASN A 2 6.15 -13.83 2.90
CA ASN A 2 5.62 -12.51 2.58
C ASN A 2 4.43 -12.62 1.62
N ILE A 3 3.28 -12.09 2.03
CA ILE A 3 2.06 -12.04 1.24
C ILE A 3 1.76 -10.58 0.88
N LEU A 4 1.74 -10.28 -0.41
CA LEU A 4 1.32 -8.98 -0.92
C LEU A 4 -0.18 -9.02 -1.21
N ILE A 5 -0.93 -8.19 -0.48
CA ILE A 5 -2.36 -7.97 -0.71
C ILE A 5 -2.50 -6.72 -1.58
N ILE A 6 -3.27 -6.84 -2.65
CA ILE A 6 -3.63 -5.72 -3.54
C ILE A 6 -5.15 -5.63 -3.60
N ASN A 7 -5.67 -4.43 -3.40
CA ASN A 7 -7.02 -4.03 -3.74
C ASN A 7 -6.94 -2.98 -4.85
N SER A 8 -7.41 -3.33 -6.05
CA SER A 8 -7.38 -2.46 -7.22
C SER A 8 -8.80 -1.99 -7.55
N GLY A 9 -8.99 -0.68 -7.48
CA GLY A 9 -10.11 0.01 -8.13
C GLY A 9 -9.77 0.40 -9.57
N SER A 10 -10.68 1.08 -10.26
CA SER A 10 -10.49 1.57 -11.63
C SER A 10 -9.42 2.66 -11.75
N SER A 11 -9.19 3.43 -10.69
CA SER A 11 -8.22 4.54 -10.66
C SER A 11 -7.45 4.61 -9.35
N SER A 12 -7.42 3.52 -8.59
CA SER A 12 -6.70 3.46 -7.31
C SER A 12 -6.18 2.06 -7.02
N ILE A 13 -5.06 2.00 -6.30
CA ILE A 13 -4.51 0.76 -5.77
C ILE A 13 -4.22 0.97 -4.29
N LYS A 14 -4.76 0.11 -3.43
CA LYS A 14 -4.35 -0.01 -2.03
C LYS A 14 -3.62 -1.33 -1.86
N TYR A 15 -2.50 -1.31 -1.14
CA TYR A 15 -1.67 -2.49 -0.96
C TYR A 15 -1.18 -2.64 0.47
N GLN A 16 -0.95 -3.88 0.88
CA GLN A 16 -0.33 -4.23 2.16
C GLN A 16 0.61 -5.43 1.97
N LEU A 17 1.78 -5.39 2.59
CA LEU A 17 2.69 -6.53 2.67
C LEU A 17 2.62 -7.13 4.07
N LEU A 18 2.23 -8.39 4.16
CA LEU A 18 2.13 -9.13 5.42
C LEU A 18 3.25 -10.16 5.53
N ASP A 19 3.83 -10.30 6.72
CA ASP A 19 4.58 -11.48 7.11
C ASP A 19 3.66 -12.50 7.80
N MET A 20 3.54 -13.67 7.19
CA MET A 20 2.76 -14.81 7.66
C MET A 20 3.67 -15.92 8.23
N PRO A 21 3.22 -16.65 9.28
CA PRO A 21 1.86 -16.68 9.83
C PRO A 21 1.55 -15.63 10.90
N ALA A 22 2.51 -14.78 11.26
CA ALA A 22 2.34 -13.78 12.32
C ALA A 22 1.29 -12.68 12.00
N ALA A 23 0.80 -12.62 10.76
CA ALA A 23 -0.11 -11.59 10.25
C ALA A 23 0.42 -10.16 10.49
N LYS A 24 1.75 -9.99 10.50
CA LYS A 24 2.38 -8.71 10.75
C LYS A 24 2.38 -7.88 9.48
N ILE A 25 1.81 -6.68 9.52
CA ILE A 25 1.93 -5.71 8.42
C ILE A 25 3.35 -5.16 8.42
N ILE A 26 4.08 -5.38 7.34
CA ILE A 26 5.42 -4.83 7.10
C ILE A 26 5.29 -3.42 6.54
N CYS A 27 4.42 -3.24 5.55
CA CYS A 27 4.14 -1.95 4.95
C CYS A 27 2.73 -1.92 4.35
N GLN A 28 2.23 -0.70 4.16
CA GLN A 28 0.98 -0.45 3.46
C GLN A 28 1.06 0.88 2.71
N GLY A 29 0.24 1.01 1.67
CA GLY A 29 0.17 2.25 0.93
C GLY A 29 -1.02 2.31 0.00
N SER A 30 -1.19 3.48 -0.60
CA SER A 30 -2.19 3.72 -1.63
C SER A 30 -1.63 4.59 -2.74
N ILE A 31 -2.15 4.39 -3.95
CA ILE A 31 -1.92 5.27 -5.07
C ILE A 31 -3.28 5.69 -5.61
N GLU A 32 -3.57 6.99 -5.56
CA GLU A 32 -4.83 7.56 -6.04
C GLU A 32 -4.74 9.07 -6.29
N PRO A 33 -5.40 9.62 -7.32
CA PRO A 33 -6.00 8.93 -8.46
C PRO A 33 -4.95 8.64 -9.56
N ILE A 34 -4.84 7.38 -9.97
CA ILE A 34 -3.93 6.94 -11.03
C ILE A 34 -4.35 7.57 -12.37
N GLY A 35 -3.38 8.12 -13.11
CA GLY A 35 -3.62 8.81 -14.39
C GLY A 35 -3.96 10.30 -14.25
N SER A 36 -3.99 10.84 -13.03
CA SER A 36 -4.12 12.28 -12.77
C SER A 36 -2.75 12.93 -12.57
N THR A 37 -2.64 14.23 -12.89
CA THR A 37 -1.49 15.06 -12.51
C THR A 37 -1.41 15.32 -11.00
N GLN A 38 -2.50 15.03 -10.29
CA GLN A 38 -2.60 15.11 -8.82
C GLN A 38 -2.48 13.73 -8.16
N ALA A 39 -1.89 12.75 -8.84
CA ALA A 39 -1.70 11.41 -8.27
C ALA A 39 -0.87 11.50 -6.98
N ILE A 40 -1.40 10.97 -5.88
CA ILE A 40 -0.71 10.88 -4.61
C ILE A 40 -0.36 9.41 -4.37
N SER A 41 0.88 9.18 -3.91
CA SER A 41 1.35 7.87 -3.49
C SER A 41 1.68 7.93 -2.01
N THR A 42 0.84 7.32 -1.19
CA THR A 42 1.08 7.20 0.25
C THR A 42 1.77 5.89 0.57
N TYR A 43 2.66 5.92 1.55
CA TYR A 43 3.39 4.76 2.02
C TYR A 43 3.66 4.85 3.51
N LYS A 44 3.44 3.75 4.24
CA LYS A 44 3.67 3.67 5.67
C LYS A 44 4.30 2.33 6.05
N THR A 45 5.29 2.40 6.92
CA THR A 45 5.85 1.31 7.72
C THR A 45 5.80 1.69 9.20
N ASP A 46 6.32 0.82 10.06
CA ASP A 46 6.48 1.11 11.48
C ASP A 46 7.42 2.29 11.75
N THR A 47 8.39 2.56 10.87
CA THR A 47 9.46 3.57 11.11
C THR A 47 9.41 4.75 10.16
N HIS A 48 8.75 4.63 9.01
CA HIS A 48 8.73 5.65 7.96
C HIS A 48 7.32 5.85 7.42
N LYS A 49 6.96 7.11 7.18
CA LYS A 49 5.69 7.52 6.58
C LYS A 49 5.96 8.56 5.49
N VAL A 50 5.36 8.37 4.33
CA VAL A 50 5.33 9.32 3.21
C VAL A 50 3.88 9.58 2.89
N GLU A 51 3.50 10.86 2.90
CA GLU A 51 2.16 11.37 2.56
C GLU A 51 2.20 12.07 1.21
#